data_AF-A0A1W0WQY9-F1
#
_entry.id   AF-A0A1W0WQY9-F1
#
_cell.length_a   1.000
_cell.length_b   1.000
_cell.length_c   1.000
_cell.angle_alpha   90.00
_cell.angle_beta   90.00
_cell.angle_gamma   90.00
#
_symmetry.space_group_name_H-M   'P 1'
#
loop_
_entity.id
_entity.type
_entity.pdbx_description
1 polymer ?
#
loop_
_entity_poly.entity_id
_entity_poly.type
_entity_poly.pdbx_seq_one_letter_code
_entity_poly.pdbx_strand_id
1 'polypeptide(L)'
;MWIFCLICLFSGVNLANVHSPFDLEIISIIPCNISVGVALPFTGAALRVAEDAVNAEFLGRLNLTVTLLYQETDRVCEDTDAHAPLLLAEYYNKKALGRCVAVVGSACGGLSIAPFLAKEWDVLLFSNSLVASTSISQTVSPTSIGMVASYESIAASLLNLFRIFQWLHVTMLLDAAAATDFYFQVCQSTKTLLLTEQFSDFRVDGTRFTLADTPSVHEALKFANARSRVFVMMSHTSVAIKLMRFLKTDRLFIPGDQVFVVLQPTQQAAYGAVSLFDNPDVFDVELFRSTLYLTTYVATGGGFPKLNQQLAAKSQELYGTALQTGLQPLDVYLIRETYNSVRLFAALVNDSLDSQPWDNNTIHSADSVCGGGRLRSLMTNRTFRFPSGPVFIDANGYRHTDLLLYTFHPKTLSFQVVSRYDAILQRYLWDQNVSIEWLTGKPPLDIPPCGFSGNEGPCLPQDFARQNLLAVLLAVLSVIFITTMPLLIHRKLRNASREETWWILHHPVVNALEKRTTSI
;
A
#
# COMPACT_ATOMS: atom_id res chain seq x y z
N MET A 1 -34.76 -39.24 77.27
CA MET A 1 -35.75 -38.70 76.33
C MET A 1 -35.17 -37.41 75.78
N TRP A 2 -35.09 -37.31 74.46
CA TRP A 2 -34.45 -36.27 73.65
C TRP A 2 -34.95 -34.86 74.03
N ILE A 3 -34.19 -33.78 73.88
CA ILE A 3 -34.13 -33.00 72.64
C ILE A 3 -32.97 -31.98 72.69
N PHE A 4 -32.18 -32.00 71.62
CA PHE A 4 -31.24 -30.97 71.17
C PHE A 4 -31.95 -29.64 70.91
N CYS A 5 -31.38 -28.50 71.31
CA CYS A 5 -31.74 -27.21 70.74
C CYS A 5 -30.47 -26.55 70.17
N LEU A 6 -30.42 -26.51 68.83
CA LEU A 6 -29.39 -25.90 68.01
C LEU A 6 -29.37 -24.38 68.23
N ILE A 7 -28.22 -23.83 68.58
CA ILE A 7 -27.92 -22.40 68.49
C ILE A 7 -27.53 -22.12 67.04
N CYS A 8 -28.42 -21.51 66.26
CA CYS A 8 -28.08 -20.95 64.95
C CYS A 8 -27.30 -19.65 65.14
N LEU A 9 -25.97 -19.75 65.10
CA LEU A 9 -25.08 -18.63 64.80
C LEU A 9 -25.22 -18.30 63.30
N PHE A 10 -26.06 -17.33 62.96
CA PHE A 10 -25.98 -16.65 61.67
C PHE A 10 -24.71 -15.78 61.68
N SER A 11 -23.57 -16.38 61.34
CA SER A 11 -22.43 -15.64 60.82
C SER A 11 -22.86 -15.07 59.46
N GLY A 12 -23.11 -13.76 59.42
CA GLY A 12 -23.34 -13.01 58.20
C GLY A 12 -22.16 -13.19 57.26
N VAL A 13 -22.30 -14.13 56.33
CA VAL A 13 -21.50 -14.13 55.10
C VAL A 13 -21.96 -12.89 54.36
N ASN A 14 -21.11 -11.87 54.30
CA ASN A 14 -21.22 -10.82 53.30
C ASN A 14 -21.29 -11.52 51.94
N LEU A 15 -22.49 -11.67 51.40
CA LEU A 15 -22.70 -11.86 49.97
C LEU A 15 -22.09 -10.63 49.32
N ALA A 16 -20.83 -10.75 48.90
CA ALA A 16 -20.26 -9.81 47.94
C ALA A 16 -21.27 -9.72 46.80
N ASN A 17 -21.74 -8.50 46.49
CA ASN A 17 -22.55 -8.24 45.32
C ASN A 17 -21.81 -8.80 44.10
N VAL A 18 -22.21 -9.98 43.63
CA VAL A 18 -21.77 -10.53 42.36
C VAL A 18 -22.51 -9.71 41.30
N HIS A 19 -21.92 -8.58 40.91
CA HIS A 19 -22.38 -7.87 39.72
C HIS A 19 -22.23 -8.83 38.54
N SER A 20 -23.29 -8.95 37.74
CA SER A 20 -23.22 -9.71 36.49
C SER A 20 -22.11 -9.11 35.61
N PRO A 21 -21.32 -9.94 34.90
CA PRO A 21 -20.32 -9.45 33.98
C PRO A 21 -20.91 -8.46 32.96
N PHE A 22 -20.14 -7.45 32.57
CA PHE A 22 -20.53 -6.53 31.51
C PHE A 22 -20.37 -7.20 30.15
N ASP A 23 -21.46 -7.28 29.38
CA ASP A 23 -21.47 -7.94 28.08
C ASP A 23 -20.92 -7.03 26.97
N LEU A 24 -20.00 -7.55 26.16
CA LEU A 24 -19.44 -6.88 24.99
C LEU A 24 -19.37 -7.86 23.81
N GLU A 25 -19.52 -7.34 22.59
CA GLU A 25 -19.54 -8.16 21.37
C GLU A 25 -18.61 -7.62 20.30
N ILE A 26 -17.90 -8.52 19.63
CA ILE A 26 -17.17 -8.21 18.40
C ILE A 26 -17.91 -8.79 17.21
N ILE A 27 -18.24 -7.90 16.27
CA ILE A 27 -18.87 -8.23 15.02
C ILE A 27 -17.78 -8.27 13.94
N SER A 28 -17.42 -9.47 13.50
CA SER A 28 -16.47 -9.67 12.40
C SER A 28 -17.19 -9.65 11.07
N ILE A 29 -16.75 -8.79 10.16
CA ILE A 29 -17.19 -8.74 8.75
C ILE A 29 -16.15 -9.34 7.79
N ILE A 30 -15.22 -10.14 8.33
CA ILE A 30 -14.19 -10.84 7.55
C ILE A 30 -14.85 -11.96 6.71
N PRO A 31 -14.56 -12.06 5.41
CA PRO A 31 -15.10 -13.09 4.52
C PRO A 31 -14.57 -14.48 4.85
N CYS A 32 -15.36 -15.51 4.54
CA CYS A 32 -14.95 -16.91 4.73
C CYS A 32 -14.38 -17.57 3.46
N ASN A 33 -15.11 -17.51 2.35
CA ASN A 33 -14.90 -18.41 1.21
C ASN A 33 -14.18 -17.76 0.03
N ILE A 34 -13.22 -16.86 0.32
CA ILE A 34 -12.41 -16.19 -0.70
C ILE A 34 -10.96 -16.69 -0.68
N SER A 35 -10.31 -16.72 -1.84
CA SER A 35 -8.98 -17.31 -2.04
C SER A 35 -7.81 -16.36 -1.72
N VAL A 36 -7.91 -15.59 -0.63
CA VAL A 36 -6.88 -14.64 -0.18
C VAL A 36 -6.53 -14.81 1.30
N GLY A 37 -5.31 -14.40 1.68
CA GLY A 37 -4.75 -14.63 3.01
C GLY A 37 -5.45 -13.91 4.17
N VAL A 38 -6.45 -13.06 3.90
CA VAL A 38 -7.22 -12.29 4.89
C VAL A 38 -8.45 -13.03 5.44
N ALA A 39 -8.91 -14.08 4.75
CA ALA A 39 -10.17 -14.75 5.03
C ALA A 39 -10.20 -15.51 6.38
N LEU A 40 -11.41 -15.78 6.88
CA LEU A 40 -11.66 -16.48 8.15
C LEU A 40 -10.96 -17.84 8.29
N PRO A 41 -10.75 -18.65 7.24
CA PRO A 41 -9.93 -19.87 7.37
C PRO A 41 -8.54 -19.62 7.97
N PHE A 42 -7.96 -18.45 7.73
CA PHE A 42 -6.68 -18.04 8.29
C PHE A 42 -6.83 -17.24 9.60
N THR A 43 -7.80 -16.31 9.66
CA THR A 43 -7.88 -15.30 10.74
C THR A 43 -8.93 -15.62 11.80
N GLY A 44 -9.94 -16.45 11.50
CA GLY A 44 -11.07 -16.73 12.39
C GLY A 44 -10.68 -17.46 13.68
N ALA A 45 -9.64 -18.28 13.64
CA ALA A 45 -9.06 -18.90 14.84
C ALA A 45 -8.56 -17.84 15.84
N ALA A 46 -8.01 -16.72 15.36
CA ALA A 46 -7.55 -15.64 16.21
C ALA A 46 -8.70 -14.96 16.95
N LEU A 47 -9.87 -14.82 16.32
CA LEU A 47 -11.07 -14.28 16.97
C LEU A 47 -11.51 -15.17 18.14
N ARG A 48 -11.62 -16.48 17.92
CA ARG A 48 -12.06 -17.44 18.94
C ARG A 48 -11.06 -17.62 20.08
N VAL A 49 -9.77 -17.74 19.75
CA VAL A 49 -8.72 -17.88 20.77
C VAL A 49 -8.61 -16.60 21.62
N ALA A 50 -8.85 -15.43 21.03
CA ALA A 50 -8.90 -14.18 21.79
C ALA A 50 -10.16 -14.05 22.65
N GLU A 51 -11.32 -14.50 22.16
CA GLU A 51 -12.57 -14.59 22.93
C GLU A 51 -12.38 -15.40 24.22
N ASP A 52 -11.84 -16.62 24.09
CA ASP A 52 -11.53 -17.49 25.23
C ASP A 52 -10.53 -16.84 26.20
N ALA A 53 -9.49 -16.18 25.65
CA ALA A 53 -8.47 -15.52 26.46
C ALA A 53 -9.03 -14.33 27.25
N VAL A 54 -9.87 -13.49 26.63
CA VAL A 54 -10.52 -12.35 27.29
C VAL A 54 -11.45 -12.82 28.40
N ASN A 55 -12.29 -13.82 28.12
CA ASN A 55 -13.25 -14.33 29.10
C ASN A 55 -12.58 -14.99 30.31
N ALA A 56 -11.39 -15.59 30.10
CA ALA A 56 -10.57 -16.10 31.19
C ALA A 56 -9.87 -14.98 31.98
N GLU A 57 -9.34 -13.96 31.30
CA GLU A 57 -8.59 -12.86 31.90
C GLU A 57 -9.49 -11.93 32.74
N PHE A 58 -10.70 -11.64 32.26
CA PHE A 58 -11.66 -10.74 32.89
C PHE A 58 -12.83 -11.47 33.56
N LEU A 59 -12.59 -12.71 34.02
CA LEU A 59 -13.61 -13.57 34.61
C LEU A 59 -14.40 -12.86 35.73
N GLY A 60 -15.72 -12.86 35.61
CA GLY A 60 -16.62 -12.21 36.57
C GLY A 60 -16.76 -10.69 36.41
N ARG A 61 -16.07 -10.10 35.43
CA ARG A 61 -16.12 -8.65 35.15
C ARG A 61 -16.59 -8.35 33.74
N LEU A 62 -16.03 -9.02 32.73
CA LEU A 62 -16.41 -8.87 31.33
C LEU A 62 -16.88 -10.22 30.77
N ASN A 63 -17.78 -10.15 29.78
CA ASN A 63 -18.22 -11.31 29.01
C ASN A 63 -18.23 -10.93 27.53
N LEU A 64 -17.20 -11.38 26.80
CA LEU A 64 -17.02 -11.09 25.38
C LEU A 64 -17.57 -12.22 24.51
N THR A 65 -18.34 -11.84 23.49
CA THR A 65 -18.76 -12.76 22.43
C THR A 65 -18.27 -12.31 21.06
N VAL A 66 -18.01 -13.28 20.17
CA VAL A 66 -17.67 -13.00 18.77
C VAL A 66 -18.78 -13.50 17.83
N THR A 67 -19.29 -12.59 17.02
CA THR A 67 -20.24 -12.86 15.93
C THR A 67 -19.54 -12.73 14.58
N LEU A 68 -19.75 -13.71 13.70
CA LEU A 68 -19.21 -13.72 12.34
C LEU A 68 -20.32 -13.40 11.36
N LEU A 69 -20.15 -12.35 10.55
CA LEU A 69 -21.03 -11.97 9.47
C LEU A 69 -20.29 -12.11 8.14
N TYR A 70 -20.70 -13.09 7.34
CA TYR A 70 -20.19 -13.27 5.99
C TYR A 70 -21.25 -13.98 5.14
N GLN A 71 -21.15 -13.79 3.83
CA GLN A 71 -22.01 -14.48 2.87
C GLN A 71 -21.27 -15.70 2.32
N GLU A 72 -21.88 -16.88 2.46
CA GLU A 72 -21.24 -18.16 2.06
C GLU A 72 -20.99 -18.27 0.55
N THR A 73 -21.74 -17.53 -0.26
CA THR A 73 -21.65 -17.54 -1.72
C THR A 73 -20.53 -16.69 -2.28
N ASP A 74 -19.96 -15.77 -1.49
CA ASP A 74 -18.92 -14.86 -1.95
C ASP A 74 -17.63 -15.63 -2.28
N ARG A 75 -17.01 -15.30 -3.40
CA ARG A 75 -15.77 -15.96 -3.88
C ARG A 75 -14.62 -15.00 -4.14
N VAL A 76 -14.93 -13.74 -4.37
CA VAL A 76 -13.95 -12.67 -4.61
C VAL A 76 -14.17 -11.50 -3.64
N CYS A 77 -13.17 -10.65 -3.51
CA CYS A 77 -13.21 -9.52 -2.58
C CYS A 77 -14.29 -8.50 -2.94
N GLU A 78 -14.54 -8.30 -4.24
CA GLU A 78 -15.55 -7.39 -4.75
C GLU A 78 -16.96 -7.74 -4.27
N ASP A 79 -17.31 -9.03 -4.27
CA ASP A 79 -18.60 -9.52 -3.76
C ASP A 79 -18.71 -9.24 -2.26
N THR A 80 -17.65 -9.56 -1.51
CA THR A 80 -17.63 -9.36 -0.06
C THR A 80 -17.74 -7.87 0.29
N ASP A 81 -17.03 -7.00 -0.43
CA ASP A 81 -17.07 -5.56 -0.18
C ASP A 81 -18.45 -4.94 -0.44
N ALA A 82 -19.25 -5.55 -1.31
CA ALA A 82 -20.64 -5.18 -1.52
C ALA A 82 -21.59 -5.74 -0.45
N HIS A 83 -21.45 -7.01 -0.07
CA HIS A 83 -22.39 -7.67 0.86
C HIS A 83 -22.12 -7.39 2.34
N ALA A 84 -20.85 -7.26 2.75
CA ALA A 84 -20.48 -7.12 4.15
C ALA A 84 -21.10 -5.89 4.85
N PRO A 85 -21.11 -4.67 4.25
CA PRO A 85 -21.77 -3.51 4.86
C PRO A 85 -23.28 -3.70 5.02
N LEU A 86 -23.93 -4.39 4.08
CA LEU A 86 -25.36 -4.69 4.15
C LEU A 86 -25.65 -5.64 5.32
N LEU A 87 -24.92 -6.75 5.42
CA LEU A 87 -25.05 -7.70 6.53
C LEU A 87 -24.80 -7.03 7.88
N LEU A 88 -23.78 -6.18 7.96
CA LEU A 88 -23.47 -5.41 9.15
C LEU A 88 -24.61 -4.47 9.54
N ALA A 89 -25.13 -3.69 8.59
CA ALA A 89 -26.24 -2.76 8.84
C ALA A 89 -27.51 -3.48 9.28
N GLU A 90 -27.87 -4.60 8.64
CA GLU A 90 -29.03 -5.38 9.04
C GLU A 90 -28.88 -5.99 10.43
N TYR A 91 -27.72 -6.57 10.74
CA TYR A 91 -27.46 -7.18 12.03
C TYR A 91 -27.43 -6.14 13.14
N TYR A 92 -26.71 -5.03 12.93
CA TYR A 92 -26.59 -3.96 13.92
C TYR A 92 -27.95 -3.42 14.32
N ASN A 93 -28.75 -2.99 13.34
CA ASN A 93 -30.05 -2.38 13.59
C ASN A 93 -31.06 -3.35 14.24
N LYS A 94 -30.96 -4.66 13.97
CA LYS A 94 -31.90 -5.66 14.50
C LYS A 94 -31.47 -6.27 15.85
N LYS A 95 -30.16 -6.37 16.12
CA LYS A 95 -29.63 -7.21 17.21
C LYS A 95 -28.54 -6.58 18.08
N ALA A 96 -27.89 -5.51 17.61
CA ALA A 96 -26.73 -4.92 18.30
C ALA A 96 -26.92 -3.45 18.72
N LEU A 97 -27.97 -2.77 18.25
CA LEU A 97 -28.29 -1.41 18.66
C LEU A 97 -28.42 -1.30 20.18
N GLY A 98 -27.70 -0.35 20.79
CA GLY A 98 -27.67 -0.10 22.23
C GLY A 98 -26.87 -1.12 23.05
N ARG A 99 -26.11 -2.02 22.40
CA ARG A 99 -25.19 -2.95 23.06
C ARG A 99 -23.75 -2.47 22.90
N CYS A 100 -22.87 -2.91 23.79
CA CYS A 100 -21.45 -2.61 23.69
C CYS A 100 -20.82 -3.46 22.57
N VAL A 101 -20.60 -2.86 21.40
CA VAL A 101 -20.08 -3.59 20.25
C VAL A 101 -18.87 -2.90 19.63
N ALA A 102 -18.00 -3.69 19.00
CA ALA A 102 -16.99 -3.22 18.06
C ALA A 102 -17.03 -4.05 16.77
N VAL A 103 -16.58 -3.46 15.68
CA VAL A 103 -16.52 -4.10 14.36
C VAL A 103 -15.08 -4.43 14.01
N VAL A 104 -14.86 -5.61 13.46
CA VAL A 104 -13.55 -6.04 12.94
C VAL A 104 -13.68 -6.37 11.46
N GLY A 105 -12.91 -5.68 10.62
CA GLY A 105 -12.84 -5.90 9.17
C GLY A 105 -11.45 -6.27 8.68
N SER A 106 -11.39 -6.77 7.45
CA SER A 106 -10.14 -7.04 6.72
C SER A 106 -10.14 -6.30 5.37
N ALA A 107 -9.05 -6.44 4.58
CA ALA A 107 -8.91 -5.73 3.30
C ALA A 107 -10.03 -6.08 2.32
N CYS A 108 -10.64 -7.25 2.51
CA CYS A 108 -11.90 -7.65 1.90
C CYS A 108 -12.92 -7.77 3.04
N GLY A 109 -14.08 -7.13 2.92
CA GLY A 109 -15.01 -7.02 4.06
C GLY A 109 -15.69 -5.66 4.18
N GLY A 110 -15.70 -4.84 3.13
CA GLY A 110 -16.48 -3.61 3.09
C GLY A 110 -15.85 -2.42 3.80
N LEU A 111 -14.51 -2.39 3.94
CA LEU A 111 -13.79 -1.25 4.52
C LEU A 111 -13.91 0.06 3.70
N SER A 112 -14.51 0.00 2.52
CA SER A 112 -14.93 1.18 1.74
C SER A 112 -16.17 1.87 2.32
N ILE A 113 -17.05 1.16 3.04
CA ILE A 113 -18.33 1.68 3.55
C ILE A 113 -18.45 1.54 5.08
N ALA A 114 -17.98 0.43 5.65
CA ALA A 114 -18.10 0.14 7.08
C ALA A 114 -17.55 1.25 8.01
N PRO A 115 -16.44 1.97 7.70
CA PRO A 115 -15.98 3.09 8.52
C PRO A 115 -16.99 4.24 8.64
N PHE A 116 -17.82 4.46 7.61
CA PHE A 116 -18.87 5.48 7.64
C PHE A 116 -20.05 5.02 8.50
N LEU A 117 -20.45 3.75 8.39
CA LEU A 117 -21.49 3.18 9.27
C LEU A 117 -21.05 3.21 10.73
N ALA A 118 -19.82 2.80 11.01
CA ALA A 118 -19.23 2.82 12.35
C ALA A 118 -19.18 4.23 12.94
N LYS A 119 -18.95 5.26 12.11
CA LYS A 119 -19.05 6.65 12.54
C LYS A 119 -20.48 7.02 12.93
N GLU A 120 -21.46 6.75 12.08
CA GLU A 120 -22.86 7.14 12.33
C GLU A 120 -23.44 6.43 13.56
N TRP A 121 -22.97 5.23 13.87
CA TRP A 121 -23.38 4.48 15.05
C TRP A 121 -22.55 4.77 16.31
N ASP A 122 -21.50 5.60 16.20
CA ASP A 122 -20.46 5.76 17.23
C ASP A 122 -19.92 4.43 17.76
N VAL A 123 -19.53 3.53 16.85
CA VAL A 123 -18.98 2.20 17.15
C VAL A 123 -17.51 2.14 16.74
N LEU A 124 -16.66 1.56 17.59
CA LEU A 124 -15.25 1.35 17.28
C LEU A 124 -15.10 0.31 16.15
N LEU A 125 -14.34 0.67 15.10
CA LEU A 125 -14.02 -0.25 14.01
C LEU A 125 -12.51 -0.47 13.91
N PHE A 126 -12.10 -1.73 13.95
CA PHE A 126 -10.74 -2.18 13.69
C PHE A 126 -10.60 -2.63 12.23
N SER A 127 -9.66 -2.03 11.52
CA SER A 127 -9.14 -2.61 10.28
C SER A 127 -7.90 -3.44 10.58
N ASN A 128 -7.99 -4.76 10.35
CA ASN A 128 -6.88 -5.69 10.59
C ASN A 128 -5.99 -5.92 9.38
N SER A 129 -6.13 -5.09 8.36
CA SER A 129 -5.32 -5.10 7.15
C SER A 129 -4.75 -3.73 6.85
N LEU A 130 -3.92 -3.68 5.81
CA LEU A 130 -3.57 -2.41 5.17
C LEU A 130 -4.82 -1.66 4.72
N VAL A 131 -4.81 -0.34 4.86
CA VAL A 131 -5.91 0.56 4.48
C VAL A 131 -5.39 1.81 3.82
N ALA A 132 -6.25 2.47 3.05
CA ALA A 132 -5.98 3.83 2.61
C ALA A 132 -6.05 4.77 3.83
N SER A 133 -5.15 5.74 3.88
CA SER A 133 -5.12 6.72 4.98
C SER A 133 -6.47 7.46 5.13
N THR A 134 -7.12 7.76 4.01
CA THR A 134 -8.42 8.43 3.98
C THR A 134 -9.54 7.63 4.66
N SER A 135 -9.49 6.30 4.62
CA SER A 135 -10.54 5.42 5.17
C SER A 135 -10.61 5.40 6.70
N ILE A 136 -9.53 5.78 7.40
CA ILE A 136 -9.45 5.80 8.87
C ILE A 136 -9.04 7.17 9.43
N SER A 137 -9.23 8.22 8.64
CA SER A 137 -8.97 9.60 9.02
C SER A 137 -9.85 10.04 10.20
N GLN A 138 -9.26 10.79 11.14
CA GLN A 138 -10.00 11.39 12.25
C GLN A 138 -11.13 12.34 11.79
N THR A 139 -11.02 12.92 10.58
CA THR A 139 -12.05 13.82 10.04
C THR A 139 -13.20 13.07 9.38
N VAL A 140 -12.90 11.95 8.70
CA VAL A 140 -13.86 11.23 7.87
C VAL A 140 -14.52 10.11 8.67
N SER A 141 -13.74 9.32 9.39
CA SER A 141 -14.13 8.12 10.15
C SER A 141 -13.49 8.14 11.56
N PRO A 142 -13.96 9.06 12.45
CA PRO A 142 -13.39 9.30 13.77
C PRO A 142 -13.46 8.10 14.72
N THR A 143 -14.20 7.05 14.41
CA THR A 143 -14.31 5.82 15.23
C THR A 143 -13.55 4.63 14.64
N SER A 144 -12.88 4.79 13.50
CA SER A 144 -12.15 3.72 12.83
C SER A 144 -10.65 3.83 13.05
N ILE A 145 -9.97 2.70 13.17
CA ILE A 145 -8.52 2.62 13.35
C ILE A 145 -7.87 1.50 12.54
N GLY A 146 -6.60 1.71 12.21
CA GLY A 146 -5.79 0.77 11.44
C GLY A 146 -4.83 0.03 12.33
N MET A 147 -5.02 -1.29 12.46
CA MET A 147 -4.13 -2.15 13.24
C MET A 147 -2.86 -2.56 12.49
N VAL A 148 -2.71 -2.08 11.26
CA VAL A 148 -1.56 -2.31 10.37
C VAL A 148 -1.20 -0.98 9.70
N ALA A 149 -0.15 -0.99 8.88
CA ALA A 149 0.28 0.10 8.00
C ALA A 149 -0.80 0.57 7.00
N SER A 150 -0.55 1.72 6.37
CA SER A 150 -1.36 2.19 5.23
C SER A 150 -0.72 1.86 3.89
N TYR A 151 -1.49 1.84 2.80
CA TYR A 151 -0.94 1.65 1.46
C TYR A 151 0.05 2.77 1.08
N GLU A 152 -0.17 4.00 1.54
CA GLU A 152 0.74 5.13 1.37
C GLU A 152 2.06 4.89 2.09
N SER A 153 2.06 4.29 3.28
CA SER A 153 3.30 3.98 3.98
C SER A 153 4.14 2.92 3.27
N ILE A 154 3.49 1.93 2.63
CA ILE A 154 4.17 0.94 1.78
C ILE A 154 4.73 1.61 0.53
N ALA A 155 3.95 2.44 -0.16
CA ALA A 155 4.40 3.19 -1.34
C ALA A 155 5.58 4.12 -1.00
N ALA A 156 5.51 4.85 0.12
CA ALA A 156 6.59 5.70 0.60
C ALA A 156 7.87 4.91 0.90
N SER A 157 7.75 3.69 1.45
CA SER A 157 8.92 2.83 1.70
C SER A 157 9.65 2.45 0.40
N LEU A 158 8.90 2.14 -0.67
CA LEU A 158 9.48 1.87 -1.99
C LEU A 158 10.20 3.09 -2.56
N LEU A 159 9.57 4.27 -2.52
CA LEU A 159 10.19 5.51 -3.00
C LEU A 159 11.45 5.87 -2.19
N ASN A 160 11.41 5.67 -0.88
CA ASN A 160 12.59 5.86 -0.01
C ASN A 160 13.71 4.86 -0.36
N LEU A 161 13.38 3.60 -0.67
CA LEU A 161 14.35 2.62 -1.14
C LEU A 161 15.00 3.06 -2.46
N PHE A 162 14.19 3.48 -3.42
CA PHE A 162 14.68 3.90 -4.73
C PHE A 162 15.56 5.14 -4.64
N ARG A 163 15.22 6.08 -3.75
CA ARG A 163 16.04 7.27 -3.49
C ARG A 163 17.42 6.93 -2.93
N ILE A 164 17.55 5.90 -2.09
CA ILE A 164 18.85 5.44 -1.57
C ILE A 164 19.79 5.03 -2.72
N PHE A 165 19.25 4.39 -3.76
CA PHE A 165 20.01 3.96 -4.92
C PHE A 165 19.98 4.95 -6.09
N GLN A 166 19.37 6.13 -5.90
CA GLN A 166 19.17 7.16 -6.92
C GLN A 166 18.38 6.68 -8.15
N TRP A 167 17.48 5.72 -7.96
CA TRP A 167 16.55 5.28 -9.00
C TRP A 167 15.33 6.19 -8.99
N LEU A 168 15.11 6.96 -10.06
CA LEU A 168 14.00 7.89 -10.20
C LEU A 168 12.99 7.43 -11.26
N HIS A 169 13.37 6.53 -12.16
CA HIS A 169 12.54 5.95 -13.21
C HIS A 169 12.19 4.50 -12.88
N VAL A 170 10.92 4.25 -12.60
CA VAL A 170 10.43 2.95 -12.12
C VAL A 170 9.20 2.51 -12.91
N THR A 171 9.08 1.23 -13.19
CA THR A 171 7.83 0.67 -13.75
C THR A 171 7.24 -0.38 -12.83
N MET A 172 5.97 -0.21 -12.47
CA MET A 172 5.19 -1.16 -11.70
C MET A 172 4.46 -2.13 -12.65
N LEU A 173 4.72 -3.43 -12.50
CA LEU A 173 4.12 -4.51 -13.28
C LEU A 173 3.05 -5.19 -12.44
N LEU A 174 1.78 -4.92 -12.74
CA LEU A 174 0.63 -5.40 -11.98
C LEU A 174 -0.04 -6.60 -12.68
N ASP A 175 -0.19 -7.71 -11.96
CA ASP A 175 -0.98 -8.86 -12.43
C ASP A 175 -2.47 -8.56 -12.27
N ALA A 176 -3.20 -8.47 -13.37
CA ALA A 176 -4.64 -8.22 -13.38
C ALA A 176 -5.46 -9.42 -12.88
N ALA A 177 -4.87 -10.63 -12.85
CA ALA A 177 -5.49 -11.82 -12.28
C ALA A 177 -5.16 -11.99 -10.78
N ALA A 178 -4.41 -11.08 -10.17
CA ALA A 178 -4.14 -11.13 -8.74
C ALA A 178 -5.45 -10.98 -7.96
N ALA A 179 -5.76 -11.95 -7.11
CA ALA A 179 -6.99 -11.99 -6.33
C ALA A 179 -7.09 -10.93 -5.20
N THR A 180 -6.16 -9.96 -5.17
CA THR A 180 -5.97 -9.03 -4.05
C THR A 180 -5.86 -7.59 -4.52
N ASP A 181 -6.64 -6.71 -3.89
CA ASP A 181 -6.62 -5.28 -4.15
C ASP A 181 -5.32 -4.59 -3.66
N PHE A 182 -4.49 -5.29 -2.87
CA PHE A 182 -3.24 -4.78 -2.32
C PHE A 182 -2.33 -4.12 -3.37
N TYR A 183 -2.11 -4.79 -4.51
CA TYR A 183 -1.22 -4.27 -5.55
C TYR A 183 -1.77 -3.01 -6.20
N PHE A 184 -3.08 -3.01 -6.47
CA PHE A 184 -3.74 -1.86 -7.06
C PHE A 184 -3.69 -0.65 -6.11
N GLN A 185 -4.00 -0.86 -4.83
CA GLN A 185 -3.99 0.20 -3.83
C GLN A 185 -2.59 0.81 -3.63
N VAL A 186 -1.53 -0.02 -3.55
CA VAL A 186 -0.15 0.51 -3.47
C VAL A 186 0.21 1.33 -4.72
N CYS A 187 -0.22 0.91 -5.91
CA CYS A 187 0.00 1.68 -7.15
C CYS A 187 -0.76 3.02 -7.12
N GLN A 188 -2.01 3.05 -6.65
CA GLN A 188 -2.77 4.29 -6.50
C GLN A 188 -2.14 5.23 -5.46
N SER A 189 -1.80 4.70 -4.29
CA SER A 189 -1.10 5.46 -3.25
C SER A 189 0.23 6.02 -3.74
N THR A 190 0.96 5.27 -4.57
CA THR A 190 2.19 5.77 -5.20
C THR A 190 1.89 6.99 -6.07
N LYS A 191 0.89 6.92 -6.96
CA LYS A 191 0.49 8.08 -7.79
C LYS A 191 0.14 9.30 -6.97
N THR A 192 -0.58 9.12 -5.86
CA THR A 192 -0.92 10.22 -4.94
C THR A 192 0.34 10.84 -4.31
N LEU A 193 1.30 10.02 -3.88
CA LEU A 193 2.56 10.50 -3.29
C LEU A 193 3.42 11.27 -4.30
N LEU A 194 3.42 10.90 -5.57
CA LEU A 194 4.18 11.61 -6.62
C LEU A 194 3.70 13.05 -6.86
N LEU A 195 2.48 13.38 -6.44
CA LEU A 195 1.96 14.76 -6.50
C LEU A 195 2.49 15.64 -5.36
N THR A 196 3.08 15.04 -4.33
CA THR A 196 3.66 15.77 -3.20
C THR A 196 5.07 16.26 -3.56
N GLU A 197 5.48 17.39 -2.99
CA GLU A 197 6.82 17.95 -3.22
C GLU A 197 7.94 16.93 -2.89
N GLN A 198 7.75 16.13 -1.84
CA GLN A 198 8.70 15.11 -1.37
C GLN A 198 9.09 14.07 -2.43
N PHE A 199 8.19 13.72 -3.36
CA PHE A 199 8.40 12.66 -4.35
C PHE A 199 8.14 13.12 -5.80
N SER A 200 8.08 14.43 -6.03
CA SER A 200 7.78 15.05 -7.33
C SER A 200 8.85 14.84 -8.43
N ASP A 201 10.06 14.46 -8.03
CA ASP A 201 11.21 14.12 -8.87
C ASP A 201 11.11 12.72 -9.51
N PHE A 202 10.28 11.84 -8.96
CA PHE A 202 10.12 10.48 -9.45
C PHE A 202 9.24 10.40 -10.72
N ARG A 203 9.60 9.47 -11.61
CA ARG A 203 8.83 9.06 -12.78
C ARG A 203 8.47 7.58 -12.63
N VAL A 204 7.27 7.33 -12.12
CA VAL A 204 6.76 5.97 -11.94
C VAL A 204 5.63 5.71 -12.92
N ASP A 205 5.87 4.75 -13.81
CA ASP A 205 4.85 4.23 -14.72
C ASP A 205 4.26 2.93 -14.17
N GLY A 206 3.06 2.58 -14.61
CA GLY A 206 2.41 1.32 -14.26
C GLY A 206 1.75 0.69 -15.46
N THR A 207 1.90 -0.62 -15.61
CA THR A 207 1.19 -1.40 -16.63
C THR A 207 0.61 -2.66 -16.01
N ARG A 208 -0.49 -3.13 -16.60
CA ARG A 208 -1.17 -4.36 -16.22
C ARG A 208 -0.88 -5.45 -17.23
N PHE A 209 -0.86 -6.69 -16.77
CA PHE A 209 -0.77 -7.87 -17.62
C PHE A 209 -1.61 -9.00 -17.03
N THR A 210 -1.88 -10.03 -17.83
CA THR A 210 -2.51 -11.27 -17.36
C THR A 210 -1.67 -12.43 -17.83
N LEU A 211 -1.21 -13.30 -16.92
CA LEU A 211 -0.33 -14.41 -17.29
C LEU A 211 -0.96 -15.39 -18.32
N ALA A 212 -2.29 -15.52 -18.32
CA ALA A 212 -3.02 -16.33 -19.30
C ALA A 212 -3.01 -15.72 -20.73
N ASP A 213 -2.73 -14.42 -20.85
CA ASP A 213 -2.62 -13.69 -22.10
C ASP A 213 -1.15 -13.34 -22.38
N THR A 214 -0.43 -14.28 -22.98
CA THR A 214 1.00 -14.16 -23.29
C THR A 214 1.36 -12.87 -24.06
N PRO A 215 0.61 -12.44 -25.10
CA PRO A 215 0.78 -11.12 -25.71
C PRO A 215 0.81 -9.96 -24.71
N SER A 216 -0.13 -9.91 -23.76
CA SER A 216 -0.17 -8.85 -22.73
C SER A 216 1.10 -8.82 -21.88
N VAL A 217 1.67 -9.99 -21.56
CA VAL A 217 2.93 -10.12 -20.82
C VAL A 217 4.07 -9.50 -21.62
N HIS A 218 4.23 -9.89 -22.89
CA HIS A 218 5.31 -9.38 -23.72
C HIS A 218 5.21 -7.86 -23.97
N GLU A 219 3.99 -7.35 -24.15
CA GLU A 219 3.76 -5.91 -24.28
C GLU A 219 4.12 -5.15 -23.00
N ALA A 220 3.72 -5.65 -21.83
CA ALA A 220 4.06 -5.06 -20.54
C ALA A 220 5.57 -5.05 -20.29
N LEU A 221 6.28 -6.14 -20.63
CA LEU A 221 7.73 -6.23 -20.49
C LEU A 221 8.47 -5.28 -21.43
N LYS A 222 8.04 -5.17 -22.69
CA LYS A 222 8.57 -4.18 -23.64
C LYS A 222 8.32 -2.75 -23.18
N PHE A 223 7.11 -2.48 -22.68
CA PHE A 223 6.73 -1.18 -22.13
C PHE A 223 7.64 -0.77 -20.97
N ALA A 224 7.88 -1.68 -20.03
CA ALA A 224 8.74 -1.45 -18.87
C ALA A 224 10.21 -1.24 -19.28
N ASN A 225 10.75 -2.11 -20.13
CA ASN A 225 12.15 -2.02 -20.57
C ASN A 225 12.46 -0.75 -21.38
N ALA A 226 11.45 -0.17 -22.04
CA ALA A 226 11.59 1.08 -22.77
C ALA A 226 11.57 2.34 -21.87
N ARG A 227 11.30 2.22 -20.56
CA ARG A 227 11.05 3.37 -19.67
C ARG A 227 11.86 3.35 -18.38
N SER A 228 12.25 2.18 -17.91
CA SER A 228 12.96 2.05 -16.63
C SER A 228 13.93 0.87 -16.64
N ARG A 229 14.74 0.82 -15.59
CA ARG A 229 15.59 -0.33 -15.24
C ARG A 229 15.21 -0.95 -13.90
N VAL A 230 14.32 -0.30 -13.15
CA VAL A 230 13.79 -0.80 -11.88
C VAL A 230 12.34 -1.19 -12.07
N PHE A 231 12.06 -2.48 -11.92
CA PHE A 231 10.70 -3.02 -12.09
C PHE A 231 10.15 -3.49 -10.75
N VAL A 232 9.01 -2.94 -10.33
CA VAL A 232 8.29 -3.43 -9.16
C VAL A 232 7.33 -4.53 -9.61
N MET A 233 7.57 -5.75 -9.15
CA MET A 233 6.76 -6.92 -9.46
C MET A 233 5.62 -7.01 -8.45
N MET A 234 4.40 -6.71 -8.91
CA MET A 234 3.18 -6.68 -8.10
C MET A 234 2.26 -7.82 -8.55
N SER A 235 2.68 -9.04 -8.23
CA SER A 235 2.04 -10.29 -8.62
C SER A 235 2.40 -11.38 -7.62
N HIS A 236 1.74 -12.55 -7.67
CA HIS A 236 2.20 -13.70 -6.88
C HIS A 236 3.67 -14.02 -7.21
N THR A 237 4.48 -14.37 -6.21
CA THR A 237 5.94 -14.56 -6.39
C THR A 237 6.31 -15.52 -7.52
N SER A 238 5.57 -16.62 -7.71
CA SER A 238 5.80 -17.53 -8.84
C SER A 238 5.51 -16.91 -10.22
N VAL A 239 4.61 -15.93 -10.29
CA VAL A 239 4.32 -15.16 -11.51
C VAL A 239 5.46 -14.18 -11.76
N ALA A 240 5.97 -13.50 -10.73
CA ALA A 240 7.15 -12.64 -10.85
C ALA A 240 8.37 -13.40 -11.39
N ILE A 241 8.62 -14.63 -10.90
CA ILE A 241 9.68 -15.51 -11.42
C ILE A 241 9.47 -15.81 -12.91
N LYS A 242 8.23 -16.14 -13.32
CA LYS A 242 7.92 -16.38 -14.75
C LYS A 242 8.14 -15.13 -15.61
N LEU A 243 7.77 -13.94 -15.15
CA LEU A 243 8.04 -12.67 -15.86
C LEU A 243 9.54 -12.45 -16.07
N MET A 244 10.35 -12.67 -15.03
CA MET A 244 11.80 -12.56 -15.13
C MET A 244 12.39 -13.54 -16.16
N ARG A 245 11.86 -14.77 -16.21
CA ARG A 245 12.23 -15.77 -17.22
C ARG A 245 11.80 -15.36 -18.63
N PHE A 246 10.62 -14.75 -18.79
CA PHE A 246 10.19 -14.19 -20.08
C PHE A 246 11.10 -13.04 -20.53
N LEU A 247 11.48 -12.11 -19.64
CA LEU A 247 12.46 -11.06 -19.97
C LEU A 247 13.78 -11.63 -20.50
N LYS A 248 14.29 -12.69 -19.89
CA LYS A 248 15.52 -13.35 -20.33
C LYS A 248 15.34 -14.07 -21.67
N THR A 249 14.21 -14.73 -21.87
CA THR A 249 13.88 -15.46 -23.10
C THR A 249 13.69 -14.51 -24.30
N ASP A 250 13.05 -13.36 -24.06
CA ASP A 250 12.84 -12.30 -25.05
C ASP A 250 14.10 -11.47 -25.32
N ARG A 251 15.22 -11.78 -24.65
CA ARG A 251 16.50 -11.04 -24.71
C ARG A 251 16.36 -9.57 -24.31
N LEU A 252 15.39 -9.28 -23.43
CA LEU A 252 15.19 -7.96 -22.82
C LEU A 252 15.95 -7.82 -21.51
N PHE A 253 16.34 -8.94 -20.88
CA PHE A 253 17.16 -8.92 -19.68
C PHE A 253 18.62 -8.59 -20.01
N ILE A 254 19.14 -7.53 -19.37
CA ILE A 254 20.56 -7.16 -19.45
C ILE A 254 21.17 -7.35 -18.04
N PRO A 255 22.05 -8.35 -17.86
CA PRO A 255 22.65 -8.64 -16.56
C PRO A 255 23.36 -7.42 -15.98
N GLY A 256 22.96 -7.02 -14.76
CA GLY A 256 23.58 -5.90 -14.03
C GLY A 256 23.05 -4.51 -14.40
N ASP A 257 22.15 -4.42 -15.37
CA ASP A 257 21.49 -3.17 -15.75
C ASP A 257 20.09 -3.04 -15.15
N GLN A 258 19.45 -4.16 -14.77
CA GLN A 258 18.07 -4.17 -14.27
C GLN A 258 17.98 -4.69 -12.83
N VAL A 259 17.02 -4.14 -12.09
CA VAL A 259 16.63 -4.57 -10.74
C VAL A 259 15.15 -4.91 -10.71
N PHE A 260 14.82 -6.03 -10.08
CA PHE A 260 13.45 -6.46 -9.82
C PHE A 260 13.15 -6.31 -8.33
N VAL A 261 12.05 -5.65 -7.98
CA VAL A 261 11.59 -5.53 -6.59
C VAL A 261 10.27 -6.26 -6.45
N VAL A 262 10.30 -7.44 -5.85
CA VAL A 262 9.10 -8.26 -5.60
C VAL A 262 8.46 -7.77 -4.30
N LEU A 263 7.26 -7.23 -4.41
CA LEU A 263 6.53 -6.69 -3.27
C LEU A 263 5.47 -7.69 -2.81
N GLN A 264 5.50 -8.11 -1.54
CA GLN A 264 4.49 -9.01 -0.99
C GLN A 264 3.95 -8.50 0.36
N PRO A 265 2.63 -8.54 0.59
CA PRO A 265 2.07 -8.11 1.87
C PRO A 265 2.42 -9.09 2.98
N THR A 266 2.38 -10.40 2.71
CA THR A 266 2.77 -11.46 3.65
C THR A 266 3.51 -12.58 2.89
N GLN A 267 4.08 -13.53 3.64
CA GLN A 267 4.69 -14.73 3.06
C GLN A 267 3.71 -15.91 2.90
N GLN A 268 2.41 -15.72 3.10
CA GLN A 268 1.41 -16.78 2.89
C GLN A 268 1.42 -17.29 1.45
N ALA A 269 0.98 -18.53 1.21
CA ALA A 269 0.92 -19.09 -0.14
C ALA A 269 0.04 -18.30 -1.12
N ALA A 270 -0.93 -17.51 -0.62
CA ALA A 270 -1.75 -16.64 -1.47
C ALA A 270 -0.93 -15.55 -2.20
N TYR A 271 0.25 -15.22 -1.68
CA TYR A 271 1.15 -14.17 -2.18
C TYR A 271 2.48 -14.75 -2.68
N GLY A 272 2.94 -15.83 -2.04
CA GLY A 272 4.14 -16.57 -2.40
C GLY A 272 5.33 -16.13 -1.58
N ALA A 273 5.81 -17.05 -0.72
CA ALA A 273 6.93 -16.83 0.19
C ALA A 273 8.25 -16.56 -0.55
N VAL A 274 9.19 -15.94 0.16
CA VAL A 274 10.55 -15.69 -0.34
C VAL A 274 11.29 -17.00 -0.65
N SER A 275 10.95 -18.10 0.01
CA SER A 275 11.55 -19.41 -0.21
C SER A 275 11.29 -20.00 -1.60
N LEU A 276 10.37 -19.42 -2.39
CA LEU A 276 10.19 -19.79 -3.80
C LEU A 276 11.39 -19.43 -4.68
N PHE A 277 12.32 -18.62 -4.17
CA PHE A 277 13.59 -18.31 -4.83
C PHE A 277 14.74 -19.22 -4.41
N ASP A 278 14.56 -20.06 -3.39
CA ASP A 278 15.63 -20.89 -2.86
C ASP A 278 15.97 -22.04 -3.82
N ASN A 279 17.25 -22.40 -3.87
CA ASN A 279 17.78 -23.46 -4.75
C ASN A 279 17.38 -23.26 -6.22
N PRO A 280 17.67 -22.10 -6.83
CA PRO A 280 17.31 -21.80 -8.20
C PRO A 280 18.00 -22.71 -9.22
N ASP A 281 17.35 -22.89 -10.36
CA ASP A 281 18.00 -23.40 -11.55
C ASP A 281 19.13 -22.45 -11.97
N VAL A 282 20.20 -22.99 -12.59
CA VAL A 282 21.33 -22.19 -13.09
C VAL A 282 20.87 -21.05 -14.01
N PHE A 283 19.78 -21.27 -14.75
CA PHE A 283 19.17 -20.27 -15.62
C PHE A 283 18.74 -19.00 -14.87
N ASP A 284 18.25 -19.14 -13.64
CA ASP A 284 17.63 -18.08 -12.85
C ASP A 284 18.60 -17.35 -11.92
N VAL A 285 19.79 -17.90 -11.67
CA VAL A 285 20.76 -17.34 -10.70
C VAL A 285 21.04 -15.85 -10.97
N GLU A 286 21.26 -15.47 -12.23
CA GLU A 286 21.49 -14.07 -12.59
C GLU A 286 20.26 -13.18 -12.39
N LEU A 287 19.06 -13.72 -12.67
CA LEU A 287 17.81 -13.00 -12.45
C LEU A 287 17.63 -12.72 -10.97
N PHE A 288 17.87 -13.73 -10.13
CA PHE A 288 17.64 -13.64 -8.68
C PHE A 288 18.69 -12.76 -8.00
N ARG A 289 19.93 -12.71 -8.51
CA ARG A 289 20.96 -11.73 -8.10
C ARG A 289 20.55 -10.28 -8.40
N SER A 290 19.69 -10.06 -9.38
CA SER A 290 19.08 -8.76 -9.70
C SER A 290 17.77 -8.50 -8.95
N THR A 291 17.37 -9.37 -8.01
CA THR A 291 16.07 -9.30 -7.33
C THR A 291 16.22 -8.91 -5.85
N LEU A 292 15.39 -7.95 -5.45
CA LEU A 292 15.08 -7.64 -4.06
C LEU A 292 13.67 -8.11 -3.75
N TYR A 293 13.45 -8.60 -2.53
CA TYR A 293 12.12 -9.01 -2.08
C TYR A 293 11.74 -8.19 -0.84
N LEU A 294 10.64 -7.45 -0.92
CA LEU A 294 10.16 -6.56 0.13
C LEU A 294 8.85 -7.11 0.70
N THR A 295 8.82 -7.35 2.00
CA THR A 295 7.60 -7.81 2.69
C THR A 295 7.49 -7.28 4.11
N THR A 296 6.37 -7.51 4.78
CA THR A 296 6.15 -7.03 6.15
C THR A 296 7.08 -7.71 7.16
N TYR A 297 7.50 -6.93 8.16
CA TYR A 297 8.35 -7.42 9.23
C TYR A 297 7.61 -8.39 10.14
N VAL A 298 8.32 -9.47 10.43
CA VAL A 298 7.96 -10.44 11.45
C VAL A 298 9.02 -10.37 12.54
N ALA A 299 8.58 -10.17 13.79
CA ALA A 299 9.49 -10.23 14.92
C ALA A 299 10.04 -11.65 15.06
N THR A 300 11.27 -11.87 14.58
CA THR A 300 11.97 -13.15 14.74
C THR A 300 12.48 -13.29 16.17
N GLY A 301 12.27 -14.45 16.79
CA GLY A 301 12.97 -14.85 18.01
C GLY A 301 12.34 -14.54 19.37
N GLY A 302 11.01 -14.40 19.52
CA GLY A 302 10.45 -14.16 20.86
C GLY A 302 9.00 -14.58 21.11
N GLY A 303 8.81 -15.76 21.70
CA GLY A 303 8.07 -15.80 22.98
C GLY A 303 6.76 -16.57 23.13
N PHE A 304 6.10 -17.07 22.07
CA PHE A 304 4.73 -17.62 22.26
C PHE A 304 4.45 -18.95 21.55
N PRO A 305 5.29 -19.99 21.74
CA PRO A 305 5.05 -21.30 21.14
C PRO A 305 3.65 -21.84 21.52
N LYS A 306 3.18 -21.56 22.75
CA LYS A 306 1.84 -21.95 23.19
C LYS A 306 0.72 -21.25 22.41
N LEU A 307 0.80 -19.92 22.21
CA LEU A 307 -0.25 -19.18 21.49
C LEU A 307 -0.25 -19.56 20.00
N ASN A 308 0.93 -19.69 19.38
CA ASN A 308 1.03 -20.19 18.00
C ASN A 308 0.43 -21.60 17.86
N GLN A 309 0.72 -22.51 18.80
CA GLN A 309 0.14 -23.85 18.80
C GLN A 309 -1.38 -23.83 18.99
N GLN A 310 -1.90 -22.98 19.88
CA GLN A 310 -3.34 -22.81 20.09
C GLN A 310 -4.04 -22.29 18.84
N LEU A 311 -3.48 -21.24 18.21
CA LEU A 311 -4.01 -20.66 16.97
C LEU A 311 -4.01 -21.68 15.83
N ALA A 312 -2.91 -22.43 15.66
CA ALA A 312 -2.80 -23.45 14.64
C ALA A 312 -3.81 -24.61 14.86
N ALA A 313 -3.91 -25.11 16.10
CA ALA A 313 -4.87 -26.15 16.46
C ALA A 313 -6.33 -25.69 16.23
N LYS A 314 -6.65 -24.45 16.62
CA LYS A 314 -8.00 -23.92 16.45
C LYS A 314 -8.36 -23.64 14.99
N SER A 315 -7.40 -23.21 14.17
CA SER A 315 -7.61 -23.05 12.71
C SER A 315 -7.87 -24.40 12.04
N GLN A 316 -7.12 -25.43 12.42
CA GLN A 316 -7.36 -26.79 11.93
C GLN A 316 -8.73 -27.32 12.37
N GLU A 317 -9.13 -27.08 13.62
CA GLU A 317 -10.43 -27.51 14.17
C GLU A 317 -11.61 -26.85 13.45
N LEU A 318 -11.56 -25.52 13.26
CA LEU A 318 -12.69 -24.75 12.74
C LEU A 318 -12.79 -24.77 11.21
N TYR A 319 -11.66 -24.79 10.51
CA TYR A 319 -11.60 -24.53 9.08
C TYR A 319 -10.81 -25.58 8.30
N GLY A 320 -10.23 -26.60 8.95
CA GLY A 320 -9.40 -27.59 8.29
C GLY A 320 -8.16 -27.00 7.59
N THR A 321 -7.74 -25.79 7.99
CA THR A 321 -6.70 -25.01 7.32
C THR A 321 -5.42 -25.05 8.13
N ALA A 322 -4.29 -25.23 7.43
CA ALA A 322 -2.95 -25.15 7.99
C ALA A 322 -2.12 -24.11 7.22
N LEU A 323 -1.24 -23.41 7.94
CA LEU A 323 -0.27 -22.52 7.33
C LEU A 323 0.86 -23.31 6.66
N GLN A 324 1.56 -22.64 5.75
CA GLN A 324 2.68 -23.24 5.03
C GLN A 324 3.81 -23.59 6.00
N THR A 325 4.57 -24.63 5.65
CA THR A 325 5.74 -25.06 6.41
C THR A 325 6.70 -23.89 6.65
N GLY A 326 7.13 -23.72 7.89
CA GLY A 326 8.04 -22.64 8.28
C GLY A 326 7.37 -21.33 8.71
N LEU A 327 6.04 -21.19 8.54
CA LEU A 327 5.27 -20.06 9.05
C LEU A 327 4.49 -20.44 10.30
N GLN A 328 4.57 -19.60 11.33
CA GLN A 328 3.72 -19.65 12.50
C GLN A 328 2.56 -18.64 12.38
N PRO A 329 1.42 -18.87 13.05
CA PRO A 329 0.28 -17.96 12.99
C PRO A 329 0.61 -16.48 13.27
N LEU A 330 1.40 -16.20 14.30
CA LEU A 330 1.77 -14.82 14.66
C LEU A 330 2.81 -14.17 13.74
N ASP A 331 3.41 -14.94 12.83
CA ASP A 331 4.26 -14.41 11.76
C ASP A 331 3.40 -13.69 10.71
N VAL A 332 2.13 -14.09 10.58
CA VAL A 332 1.18 -13.43 9.70
C VAL A 332 0.50 -12.30 10.45
N TYR A 333 0.81 -11.05 10.09
CA TYR A 333 0.26 -9.88 10.78
C TYR A 333 -1.28 -9.89 10.81
N LEU A 334 -1.94 -10.38 9.77
CA LEU A 334 -3.42 -10.45 9.70
C LEU A 334 -4.00 -11.26 10.86
N ILE A 335 -3.37 -12.39 11.19
CA ILE A 335 -3.78 -13.26 12.30
C ILE A 335 -3.46 -12.58 13.63
N ARG A 336 -2.23 -12.06 13.75
CA ARG A 336 -1.75 -11.37 14.94
C ARG A 336 -2.64 -10.18 15.32
N GLU A 337 -2.99 -9.34 14.36
CA GLU A 337 -3.79 -8.14 14.61
C GLU A 337 -5.27 -8.45 14.80
N THR A 338 -5.76 -9.55 14.23
CA THR A 338 -7.09 -10.06 14.57
C THR A 338 -7.19 -10.50 16.03
N TYR A 339 -6.17 -11.20 16.53
CA TYR A 339 -6.09 -11.53 17.96
C TYR A 339 -5.96 -10.27 18.83
N ASN A 340 -5.06 -9.35 18.46
CA ASN A 340 -4.79 -8.14 19.24
C ASN A 340 -6.02 -7.23 19.33
N SER A 341 -6.79 -7.08 18.25
CA SER A 341 -7.98 -6.22 18.22
C SER A 341 -9.06 -6.64 19.21
N VAL A 342 -9.28 -7.96 19.36
CA VAL A 342 -10.24 -8.50 20.32
C VAL A 342 -9.84 -8.17 21.75
N ARG A 343 -8.57 -8.41 22.08
CA ARG A 343 -8.04 -8.08 23.42
C ARG A 343 -7.99 -6.58 23.67
N LEU A 344 -7.68 -5.80 22.65
CA LEU A 344 -7.63 -4.35 22.73
C LEU A 344 -9.02 -3.77 23.03
N PHE A 345 -10.07 -4.25 22.35
CA PHE A 345 -11.43 -3.83 22.63
C PHE A 345 -11.82 -4.08 24.10
N ALA A 346 -11.59 -5.30 24.61
CA ALA A 346 -11.88 -5.63 26.00
C ALA A 346 -11.11 -4.75 26.99
N ALA A 347 -9.82 -4.51 26.74
CA ALA A 347 -8.99 -3.64 27.58
C ALA A 347 -9.50 -2.18 27.58
N LEU A 348 -9.91 -1.65 26.42
CA LEU A 348 -10.45 -0.29 26.31
C LEU A 348 -11.80 -0.16 27.01
N VAL A 349 -12.68 -1.15 26.87
CA VAL A 349 -13.96 -1.18 27.61
C VAL A 349 -13.69 -1.24 29.11
N ASN A 350 -12.72 -2.03 29.57
CA ASN A 350 -12.32 -2.07 30.97
C ASN A 350 -11.84 -0.70 31.49
N ASP A 351 -10.91 -0.06 30.77
CA ASP A 351 -10.41 1.29 31.12
C ASP A 351 -11.54 2.33 31.09
N SER A 352 -12.51 2.17 30.17
CA SER A 352 -13.67 3.04 30.06
C SER A 352 -14.63 2.90 31.25
N LEU A 353 -14.83 1.68 31.76
CA LEU A 353 -15.58 1.41 32.99
C LEU A 353 -14.91 2.04 34.22
N ASP A 354 -13.58 1.92 34.34
CA ASP A 354 -12.82 2.46 35.47
C ASP A 354 -12.74 4.00 35.49
N SER A 355 -12.87 4.65 34.32
CA SER A 355 -12.78 6.11 34.19
C SER A 355 -14.11 6.86 34.40
N GLN A 356 -15.21 6.15 34.62
CA GLN A 356 -16.50 6.76 34.95
C GLN A 356 -16.58 7.04 36.47
N PRO A 357 -17.07 8.22 36.91
CA PRO A 357 -17.31 8.48 38.34
C PRO A 357 -18.26 7.42 38.91
N TRP A 358 -17.85 6.74 39.98
CA TRP A 358 -18.66 5.80 40.72
C TRP A 358 -19.79 6.56 41.44
N ASP A 359 -20.91 6.77 40.76
CA ASP A 359 -22.17 7.12 41.39
C ASP A 359 -23.08 5.89 41.31
N ASN A 360 -23.47 5.36 42.47
CA ASN A 360 -24.26 4.13 42.63
C ASN A 360 -25.62 4.18 41.90
N ASN A 361 -26.03 5.35 41.42
CA ASN A 361 -27.26 5.57 40.65
C ASN A 361 -27.07 5.71 39.14
N THR A 362 -25.83 5.64 38.62
CA THR A 362 -25.58 5.74 37.17
C THR A 362 -25.65 4.36 36.55
N ILE A 363 -26.72 4.07 35.81
CA ILE A 363 -26.70 2.97 34.85
C ILE A 363 -25.66 3.34 33.80
N HIS A 364 -24.51 2.66 33.78
CA HIS A 364 -23.55 2.80 32.69
C HIS A 364 -24.23 2.35 31.40
N SER A 365 -24.75 3.29 30.60
CA SER A 365 -25.30 2.95 29.29
C SER A 365 -24.16 2.42 28.42
N ALA A 366 -24.43 1.38 27.64
CA ALA A 366 -23.44 0.81 26.72
C ALA A 366 -22.83 1.89 25.82
N ASP A 367 -23.64 2.85 25.39
CA ASP A 367 -23.21 4.00 24.57
C ASP A 367 -22.14 4.86 25.28
N SER A 368 -22.27 5.06 26.61
CA SER A 368 -21.32 5.87 27.37
C SER A 368 -19.96 5.18 27.62
N VAL A 369 -19.97 3.84 27.68
CA VAL A 369 -18.77 3.02 27.93
C VAL A 369 -18.09 2.67 26.62
N CYS A 370 -18.85 2.34 25.59
CA CYS A 370 -18.36 1.72 24.36
C CYS A 370 -18.46 2.63 23.13
N GLY A 371 -18.81 3.91 23.31
CA GLY A 371 -18.77 4.91 22.24
C GLY A 371 -17.42 4.92 21.53
N GLY A 372 -17.44 4.75 20.21
CA GLY A 372 -16.27 4.55 19.37
C GLY A 372 -15.27 5.71 19.47
N GLY A 373 -15.76 6.95 19.52
CA GLY A 373 -14.91 8.13 19.71
C GLY A 373 -14.18 8.13 21.06
N ARG A 374 -14.84 7.65 22.12
CA ARG A 374 -14.25 7.51 23.46
C ARG A 374 -13.22 6.38 23.48
N LEU A 375 -13.57 5.20 22.98
CA LEU A 375 -12.62 4.09 22.97
C LEU A 375 -11.38 4.41 22.12
N ARG A 376 -11.54 5.16 21.01
CA ARG A 376 -10.40 5.66 20.23
C ARG A 376 -9.51 6.60 21.05
N SER A 377 -10.08 7.53 21.81
CA SER A 377 -9.28 8.50 22.59
C SER A 377 -8.49 7.84 23.72
N LEU A 378 -8.96 6.72 24.27
CA LEU A 378 -8.24 5.91 25.27
C LEU A 378 -7.08 5.09 24.66
N MET A 379 -7.02 5.01 23.34
CA MET A 379 -6.13 4.12 22.60
C MET A 379 -5.05 4.86 21.81
N THR A 380 -5.32 6.06 21.31
CA THR A 380 -4.35 6.83 20.52
C THR A 380 -3.17 7.32 21.36
N ASN A 381 -2.02 7.45 20.72
CA ASN A 381 -0.75 7.84 21.34
C ASN A 381 -0.39 6.99 22.58
N ARG A 382 -0.68 5.69 22.54
CA ARG A 382 -0.47 4.75 23.64
C ARG A 382 0.13 3.43 23.14
N THR A 383 0.97 2.82 23.98
CA THR A 383 1.53 1.49 23.75
C THR A 383 0.76 0.44 24.54
N PHE A 384 0.30 -0.60 23.85
CA PHE A 384 -0.33 -1.78 24.42
C PHE A 384 0.65 -2.95 24.42
N ARG A 385 0.59 -3.80 25.45
CA ARG A 385 1.43 -5.00 25.55
C ARG A 385 0.60 -6.23 25.25
N PHE A 386 0.83 -6.83 24.09
CA PHE A 386 0.25 -8.12 23.74
C PHE A 386 1.27 -9.23 23.93
N PRO A 387 0.82 -10.51 24.00
CA PRO A 387 1.69 -11.65 23.82
C PRO A 387 2.55 -11.43 22.58
N SER A 388 1.95 -11.13 21.43
CA SER A 388 2.69 -10.93 20.18
C SER A 388 3.71 -9.77 20.15
N GLY A 389 3.83 -8.97 21.21
CA GLY A 389 4.77 -7.86 21.34
C GLY A 389 4.09 -6.54 21.70
N PRO A 390 4.87 -5.49 22.01
CA PRO A 390 4.32 -4.16 22.20
C PRO A 390 3.80 -3.60 20.88
N VAL A 391 2.64 -2.95 20.94
CA VAL A 391 1.99 -2.29 19.80
C VAL A 391 1.74 -0.84 20.19
N PHE A 392 2.35 0.09 19.47
CA PHE A 392 2.09 1.52 19.60
C PHE A 392 1.06 1.95 18.56
N ILE A 393 0.02 2.65 19.00
CA ILE A 393 -0.98 3.29 18.15
C ILE A 393 -0.72 4.79 18.22
N ASP A 394 -0.49 5.42 17.07
CA ASP A 394 -0.14 6.83 16.99
C ASP A 394 -1.34 7.75 17.31
N ALA A 395 -1.11 9.07 17.26
CA ALA A 395 -2.16 10.05 17.51
C ALA A 395 -3.29 10.00 16.46
N ASN A 396 -2.98 9.56 15.24
CA ASN A 396 -3.93 9.46 14.14
C ASN A 396 -4.73 8.14 14.17
N GLY A 397 -4.40 7.20 15.05
CA GLY A 397 -5.05 5.89 15.12
C GLY A 397 -4.49 4.86 14.15
N TYR A 398 -3.23 5.02 13.71
CA TYR A 398 -2.49 4.03 12.94
C TYR A 398 -1.50 3.30 13.82
N ARG A 399 -1.34 2.02 13.51
CA ARG A 399 -0.15 1.29 13.89
C ARG A 399 0.82 1.23 12.70
N HIS A 400 2.03 1.71 12.90
CA HIS A 400 3.10 1.55 11.91
C HIS A 400 3.59 0.10 11.85
N THR A 401 3.86 -0.40 10.64
CA THR A 401 4.36 -1.76 10.41
C THR A 401 5.69 -1.69 9.67
N ASP A 402 6.75 -2.17 10.31
CA ASP A 402 8.08 -2.30 9.71
C ASP A 402 8.07 -3.25 8.50
N LEU A 403 9.04 -3.11 7.60
CA LEU A 403 9.24 -4.01 6.46
C LEU A 403 10.63 -4.65 6.48
N LEU A 404 10.76 -5.79 5.82
CA LEU A 404 12.02 -6.50 5.60
C LEU A 404 12.37 -6.48 4.12
N LEU A 405 13.60 -6.06 3.84
CA LEU A 405 14.22 -6.15 2.52
C LEU A 405 15.13 -7.37 2.50
N TYR A 406 14.89 -8.27 1.56
CA TYR A 406 15.71 -9.45 1.31
C TYR A 406 16.52 -9.27 0.03
N THR A 407 17.71 -9.88 0.01
CA THR A 407 18.59 -9.97 -1.15
C THR A 407 19.05 -11.41 -1.36
N PHE A 408 19.33 -11.80 -2.60
CA PHE A 408 19.81 -13.13 -2.94
C PHE A 408 21.31 -13.27 -2.62
N HIS A 409 21.67 -14.30 -1.86
CA HIS A 409 23.07 -14.62 -1.58
C HIS A 409 23.56 -15.73 -2.53
N PRO A 410 24.56 -15.44 -3.40
CA PRO A 410 24.98 -16.38 -4.44
C PRO A 410 25.72 -17.63 -3.92
N LYS A 411 26.15 -17.65 -2.66
CA LYS A 411 26.85 -18.83 -2.08
C LYS A 411 25.89 -19.79 -1.40
N THR A 412 24.90 -19.26 -0.68
CA THR A 412 23.87 -20.08 -0.01
C THR A 412 22.72 -20.43 -0.94
N LEU A 413 22.63 -19.76 -2.10
CA LEU A 413 21.56 -19.95 -3.09
C LEU A 413 20.17 -19.71 -2.50
N SER A 414 20.09 -18.73 -1.59
CA SER A 414 18.88 -18.38 -0.86
C SER A 414 18.80 -16.88 -0.61
N PHE A 415 17.61 -16.39 -0.29
CA PHE A 415 17.40 -15.00 0.10
C PHE A 415 17.67 -14.80 1.58
N GLN A 416 18.32 -13.68 1.93
CA GLN A 416 18.60 -13.27 3.31
C GLN A 416 18.19 -11.82 3.54
N VAL A 417 17.84 -11.50 4.78
CA VAL A 417 17.50 -10.12 5.17
C VAL A 417 18.75 -9.25 5.08
N VAL A 418 18.65 -8.14 4.35
CA VAL A 418 19.73 -7.14 4.22
C VAL A 418 19.40 -5.83 4.93
N SER A 419 18.11 -5.54 5.12
CA SER A 419 17.68 -4.35 5.83
C SER A 419 16.27 -4.49 6.41
N ARG A 420 16.02 -3.75 7.49
CA ARG A 420 14.68 -3.50 8.04
C ARG A 420 14.30 -2.04 7.79
N TYR A 421 13.14 -1.80 7.19
CA TYR A 421 12.55 -0.48 7.15
C TYR A 421 11.83 -0.20 8.47
N ASP A 422 12.28 0.80 9.21
CA ASP A 422 11.61 1.30 10.41
C ASP A 422 10.50 2.25 9.97
N ALA A 423 9.25 1.86 10.21
CA ALA A 423 8.10 2.60 9.70
C ALA A 423 7.81 3.90 10.46
N ILE A 424 8.31 4.03 11.70
CA ILE A 424 8.18 5.25 12.51
C ILE A 424 9.24 6.27 12.07
N LEU A 425 10.50 5.82 11.94
CA LEU A 425 11.61 6.67 11.50
C LEU A 425 11.65 6.87 9.97
N GLN A 426 10.81 6.13 9.23
CA GLN A 426 10.71 6.13 7.77
C GLN A 426 12.07 5.93 7.07
N ARG A 427 12.90 5.00 7.57
CA ARG A 427 14.24 4.77 7.04
C ARG A 427 14.65 3.30 7.05
N TYR A 428 15.50 2.92 6.12
CA TYR A 428 16.13 1.60 6.07
C TYR A 428 17.30 1.51 7.05
N LEU A 429 17.23 0.53 7.94
CA LEU A 429 18.27 0.13 8.87
C LEU A 429 19.01 -1.07 8.26
N TRP A 430 20.22 -0.84 7.76
CA TRP A 430 21.01 -1.84 7.04
C TRP A 430 21.74 -2.78 8.01
N ASP A 431 21.75 -4.08 7.70
CA ASP A 431 22.58 -5.05 8.42
C ASP A 431 24.06 -4.80 8.07
N GLN A 432 24.94 -4.92 9.07
CA GLN A 432 26.39 -4.75 8.88
C GLN A 432 27.05 -6.02 8.31
N ASN A 433 26.43 -7.18 8.49
CA ASN A 433 26.97 -8.48 8.10
C ASN A 433 26.50 -8.93 6.71
N VAL A 434 25.46 -8.28 6.18
CA VAL A 434 24.85 -8.64 4.90
C VAL A 434 24.84 -7.41 4.00
N SER A 435 25.33 -7.57 2.78
CA SER A 435 25.30 -6.53 1.73
C SER A 435 24.67 -7.07 0.46
N ILE A 436 24.09 -6.19 -0.35
CA ILE A 436 23.55 -6.56 -1.66
C ILE A 436 24.72 -6.81 -2.63
N GLU A 437 24.84 -8.05 -3.12
CA GLU A 437 25.90 -8.46 -4.05
C GLU A 437 25.47 -8.29 -5.53
N TRP A 438 25.51 -7.05 -6.01
CA TRP A 438 25.19 -6.72 -7.41
C TRP A 438 26.08 -7.46 -8.42
N LEU A 439 25.51 -7.78 -9.59
CA LEU A 439 26.24 -8.48 -10.68
C LEU A 439 27.51 -7.73 -11.13
N THR A 440 27.44 -6.41 -11.21
CA THR A 440 28.55 -5.52 -11.61
C THR A 440 29.32 -4.95 -10.41
N GLY A 441 29.02 -5.40 -9.19
CA GLY A 441 29.59 -4.89 -7.94
C GLY A 441 29.06 -3.53 -7.48
N LYS A 442 28.16 -2.90 -8.25
CA LYS A 442 27.51 -1.63 -7.92
C LYS A 442 26.02 -1.70 -8.25
N PRO A 443 25.16 -0.91 -7.58
CA PRO A 443 23.75 -0.83 -7.96
C PRO A 443 23.62 -0.37 -9.42
N PRO A 444 22.67 -0.92 -10.19
CA PRO A 444 22.42 -0.48 -11.56
C PRO A 444 22.09 1.02 -11.63
N LEU A 445 22.42 1.65 -12.75
CA LEU A 445 22.09 3.06 -12.96
C LEU A 445 20.59 3.23 -13.26
N ASP A 446 20.02 4.35 -12.82
CA ASP A 446 18.64 4.73 -13.11
C ASP A 446 18.36 4.84 -14.61
N ILE A 447 19.23 5.59 -15.31
CA ILE A 447 19.23 5.74 -16.76
C ILE A 447 20.47 5.00 -17.28
N PRO A 448 20.32 4.04 -18.20
CA PRO A 448 21.46 3.34 -18.78
C PRO A 448 22.35 4.32 -19.56
N PRO A 449 23.65 4.03 -19.76
CA PRO A 449 24.59 4.95 -20.42
C PRO A 449 24.14 5.42 -21.81
N CYS A 450 23.46 4.56 -22.57
CA CYS A 450 22.92 4.85 -23.90
C CYS A 450 21.48 5.41 -23.89
N GLY A 451 20.93 5.77 -22.72
CA GLY A 451 19.53 6.11 -22.54
C GLY A 451 18.56 4.95 -22.79
N PHE A 452 17.27 5.15 -22.51
CA PHE A 452 16.28 4.08 -22.64
C PHE A 452 16.06 3.66 -24.11
N SER A 453 16.26 4.58 -25.05
CA SER A 453 16.19 4.30 -26.49
C SER A 453 17.41 3.54 -27.04
N GLY A 454 18.51 3.46 -26.27
CA GLY A 454 19.79 2.91 -26.72
C GLY A 454 20.59 3.81 -27.66
N ASN A 455 20.05 4.99 -28.02
CA ASN A 455 20.65 5.91 -28.99
C ASN A 455 20.96 7.29 -28.38
N GLU A 456 21.16 7.37 -27.07
CA GLU A 456 21.46 8.60 -26.36
C GLU A 456 22.91 8.62 -25.87
N GLY A 457 23.40 9.83 -25.52
CA GLY A 457 24.73 10.03 -24.97
C GLY A 457 25.85 9.47 -25.85
N PRO A 458 26.73 8.60 -25.32
CA PRO A 458 27.87 8.04 -26.05
C PRO A 458 27.45 7.10 -27.20
N CYS A 459 26.19 6.68 -27.25
CA CYS A 459 25.68 5.69 -28.22
C CYS A 459 24.95 6.35 -29.39
N LEU A 460 24.97 7.69 -29.46
CA LEU A 460 24.33 8.43 -30.55
C LEU A 460 25.04 8.14 -31.89
N PRO A 461 24.33 7.69 -32.94
CA PRO A 461 24.94 7.44 -34.24
C PRO A 461 25.57 8.71 -34.80
N GLN A 462 26.86 8.66 -35.19
CA GLN A 462 27.58 9.83 -35.72
C GLN A 462 26.88 10.47 -36.93
N ASP A 463 26.18 9.67 -37.74
CA ASP A 463 25.45 10.14 -38.90
C ASP A 463 24.21 10.97 -38.52
N PHE A 464 23.54 10.66 -37.40
CA PHE A 464 22.36 11.40 -36.94
C PHE A 464 22.73 12.79 -36.40
N ALA A 465 23.86 12.90 -35.69
CA ALA A 465 24.41 14.19 -35.27
C ALA A 465 24.79 15.06 -36.48
N ARG A 466 25.41 14.47 -37.51
CA ARG A 466 25.74 15.17 -38.76
C ARG A 466 24.52 15.62 -39.55
N GLN A 467 23.49 14.76 -39.65
CA GLN A 467 22.24 15.10 -40.33
C GLN A 467 21.48 16.22 -39.62
N ASN A 468 21.38 16.19 -38.30
CA ASN A 468 20.75 17.27 -37.53
C ASN A 468 21.53 18.59 -37.65
N LEU A 469 22.87 18.54 -37.59
CA LEU A 469 23.69 19.72 -37.79
C LEU A 469 23.49 20.32 -39.20
N LEU A 470 23.42 19.46 -40.23
CA LEU A 470 23.17 19.87 -41.61
C LEU A 470 21.77 20.48 -41.78
N ALA A 471 20.75 19.86 -41.16
CA ALA A 471 19.37 20.35 -41.20
C ALA A 471 19.23 21.72 -40.51
N VAL A 472 19.86 21.91 -39.34
CA VAL A 472 19.90 23.21 -38.65
C VAL A 472 20.63 24.25 -39.50
N LEU A 473 21.76 23.90 -40.13
CA LEU A 473 22.48 24.79 -41.03
C LEU A 473 21.62 25.22 -42.23
N LEU A 474 20.91 24.29 -42.85
CA LEU A 474 20.00 24.58 -43.98
C LEU A 474 18.82 25.45 -43.54
N ALA A 475 18.27 25.22 -42.35
CA ALA A 475 17.20 26.05 -41.79
C ALA A 475 17.67 27.48 -41.47
N VAL A 476 18.88 27.64 -40.91
CA VAL A 476 19.46 28.96 -40.66
C VAL A 476 19.72 29.68 -41.98
N LEU A 477 20.29 28.99 -42.97
CA LEU A 477 20.55 29.56 -44.30
C LEU A 477 19.25 29.95 -45.02
N SER A 478 18.18 29.17 -44.89
CA SER A 478 16.89 29.51 -45.50
C SER A 478 16.27 30.74 -44.85
N VAL A 479 16.35 30.89 -43.52
CA VAL A 479 15.90 32.10 -42.81
C VAL A 479 16.71 33.33 -43.23
N ILE A 480 18.04 33.21 -43.34
CA ILE A 480 18.90 34.29 -43.83
C ILE A 480 18.53 34.65 -45.27
N PHE A 481 18.32 33.67 -46.14
CA PHE A 481 17.94 33.91 -47.53
C PHE A 481 16.58 34.60 -47.64
N ILE A 482 15.58 34.12 -46.90
CA ILE A 482 14.22 34.69 -46.88
C ILE A 482 14.22 36.13 -46.33
N THR A 483 15.08 36.44 -45.36
CA THR A 483 15.16 37.80 -44.78
C THR A 483 16.00 38.75 -45.64
N THR A 484 17.12 38.29 -46.20
CA THR A 484 18.07 39.16 -46.93
C THR A 484 17.69 39.38 -48.39
N MET A 485 17.13 38.40 -49.09
CA MET A 485 16.79 38.56 -50.51
C MET A 485 15.73 39.63 -50.78
N PRO A 486 14.60 39.70 -50.04
CA PRO A 486 13.63 40.77 -50.22
C PRO A 486 14.23 42.15 -49.94
N LEU A 487 15.12 42.26 -48.94
CA LEU A 487 15.83 43.51 -48.63
C LEU A 487 16.78 43.93 -49.75
N LEU A 488 17.51 42.99 -50.35
CA LEU A 488 18.40 43.25 -51.48
C LEU A 488 17.62 43.64 -52.74
N ILE A 489 16.51 42.95 -53.03
CA ILE A 489 15.61 43.28 -54.14
C ILE A 489 14.99 44.66 -53.92
N HIS A 490 14.51 44.97 -52.71
CA HIS A 490 13.97 46.28 -52.38
C HIS A 490 15.02 47.39 -52.52
N ARG A 491 16.26 47.16 -52.05
CA ARG A 491 17.37 48.10 -52.25
C ARG A 491 17.70 48.32 -53.72
N LYS A 492 17.74 47.25 -54.53
CA LYS A 492 18.01 47.35 -55.96
C LYS A 492 16.89 48.08 -56.71
N LEU A 493 15.63 47.76 -56.43
CA LEU A 493 14.47 48.45 -57.01
C LEU A 493 14.41 49.92 -56.58
N ARG A 494 14.71 50.24 -55.32
CA ARG A 494 14.78 51.63 -54.83
C ARG A 494 15.93 52.43 -55.45
N ASN A 495 17.06 51.79 -55.70
CA ASN A 495 18.18 52.44 -56.39
C ASN A 495 17.88 52.62 -57.89
N ALA A 496 17.28 51.62 -58.54
CA ALA A 496 16.83 51.72 -59.93
C ALA A 496 15.75 52.80 -60.12
N SER A 497 14.78 52.89 -59.20
CA SER A 497 13.78 53.95 -59.26
C SER A 497 14.36 55.34 -59.03
N ARG A 498 15.40 55.47 -58.19
CA ARG A 498 16.16 56.73 -58.03
C ARG A 498 16.91 57.14 -59.31
N GLU A 499 17.41 56.20 -60.09
CA GLU A 499 18.04 56.46 -61.39
C GLU A 499 17.00 56.75 -62.49
N GLU A 500 15.77 56.25 -62.41
CA GLU A 500 14.68 56.53 -63.37
C GLU A 500 13.78 57.72 -62.99
N THR A 501 14.01 58.41 -61.87
CA THR A 501 13.16 59.54 -61.45
C THR A 501 13.89 60.87 -61.30
N TRP A 502 15.13 60.98 -61.80
CA TRP A 502 15.90 62.23 -61.74
C TRP A 502 15.25 63.40 -62.50
N TRP A 503 14.32 63.14 -63.41
CA TRP A 503 13.61 64.16 -64.21
C TRP A 503 12.22 64.54 -63.66
N ILE A 504 11.72 63.91 -62.60
CA ILE A 504 10.40 64.25 -62.03
C ILE A 504 10.54 65.48 -61.13
N LEU A 505 10.44 66.66 -61.74
CA LEU A 505 10.25 67.93 -61.06
C LEU A 505 8.82 68.02 -60.49
N HIS A 506 8.69 68.22 -59.18
CA HIS A 506 7.44 68.70 -58.58
C HIS A 506 7.11 70.09 -59.17
N HIS A 507 6.16 70.18 -60.08
CA HIS A 507 5.77 71.46 -60.70
C HIS A 507 4.35 71.89 -60.33
N PRO A 508 4.19 72.88 -59.44
CA PRO A 508 3.04 73.78 -59.41
C PRO A 508 3.18 74.96 -60.41
N VAL A 509 4.02 74.85 -61.46
CA VAL A 509 4.40 76.01 -62.31
C VAL A 509 3.77 75.99 -63.72
N VAL A 510 3.07 74.92 -64.13
CA VAL A 510 2.54 74.82 -65.51
C VAL A 510 1.16 75.49 -65.70
N ASN A 511 0.41 75.75 -64.63
CA ASN A 511 -0.94 76.36 -64.73
C ASN A 511 -0.97 77.89 -64.85
N ALA A 512 0.17 78.57 -64.97
CA ALA A 512 0.24 80.03 -65.06
C ALA A 512 0.24 80.59 -66.50
N LEU A 513 0.39 79.75 -67.53
CA LEU A 513 0.52 80.21 -68.92
C LEU A 513 -0.68 79.91 -69.84
N GLU A 514 -1.69 79.17 -69.37
CA GLU A 514 -2.90 78.87 -70.17
C GLU A 514 -4.04 79.89 -69.98
N LYS A 515 -3.92 80.83 -69.03
CA LYS A 515 -4.95 81.87 -68.78
C LYS A 515 -4.81 83.16 -69.61
N ARG A 516 -3.97 83.19 -70.66
CA ARG A 516 -3.78 84.39 -71.51
C ARG A 516 -4.25 84.27 -72.97
N THR A 517 -4.93 83.20 -73.37
CA THR A 517 -5.36 83.02 -74.77
C THR A 517 -6.84 82.62 -74.91
N THR A 518 -7.74 83.32 -74.20
CA THR A 518 -9.19 83.33 -74.49
C THR A 518 -9.83 84.68 -74.12
N SER A 519 -9.66 85.69 -74.99
CA SER A 519 -10.66 86.74 -75.22
C SER A 519 -10.44 87.37 -76.60
N ILE A 520 -11.11 86.85 -77.63
CA ILE A 520 -12.07 87.54 -78.52
C ILE A 520 -13.15 86.50 -78.81
#